data_AF-A0A949HU63-F1
#
_entry.id   AF-A0A949HU63-F1
#
_cell.length_a   1.000
_cell.length_b   1.000
_cell.length_c   1.000
_cell.angle_alpha   90.00
_cell.angle_beta   90.00
_cell.angle_gamma   90.00
#
_symmetry.space_group_name_H-M   'P 1'
#
loop_
_entity.id
_entity.type
_entity.pdbx_description
1 polymer ?
#
loop_
_entity_poly.entity_id
_entity_poly.type
_entity_poly.pdbx_seq_one_letter_code
_entity_poly.pdbx_strand_id
1 'polypeptide(L)'
;NPARAPKTRMFDGSALEKELFNLGAVTVIVPVLSEFVKLRLAKLEAEQQRGIPFNEAIGNDALALDIMARGVLQDWLATMFSQYDQIAAKLLPAVEAAAIKPKIVPPIGEPATAKRGAKANLVS
;
A
#
# COMPACT_ATOMS: atom_id res chain seq x y z
N ASN A 1 26.35 16.15 -16.48
CA ASN A 1 26.56 16.18 -15.02
C ASN A 1 26.08 14.85 -14.41
N PRO A 2 26.95 13.83 -14.30
CA PRO A 2 26.61 12.49 -13.80
C PRO A 2 26.30 12.41 -12.29
N ALA A 3 26.45 13.51 -11.54
CA ALA A 3 26.19 13.57 -10.10
C ALA A 3 24.69 13.59 -9.71
N ARG A 4 23.78 13.51 -10.69
CA ARG A 4 22.31 13.50 -10.47
C ARG A 4 21.64 12.16 -10.77
N ALA A 5 22.40 11.10 -11.05
CA ALA A 5 21.82 9.77 -11.10
C ALA A 5 21.35 9.39 -9.67
N PRO A 6 20.05 9.14 -9.44
CA PRO A 6 19.57 8.69 -8.14
C PRO A 6 20.31 7.42 -7.74
N LYS A 7 20.96 7.39 -6.56
CA LYS A 7 21.70 6.24 -6.02
C LYS A 7 20.87 4.95 -5.87
N THR A 8 19.58 4.99 -6.19
CA THR A 8 18.62 3.89 -6.11
C THR A 8 18.42 3.14 -7.43
N ARG A 9 19.03 3.60 -8.54
CA ARG A 9 18.86 3.03 -9.89
C ARG A 9 20.08 2.23 -10.32
N MET A 10 20.42 1.21 -9.54
CA MET A 10 21.67 0.45 -9.71
C MET A 10 21.66 -0.44 -10.97
N PHE A 11 20.48 -0.77 -11.52
CA PHE A 11 20.33 -1.69 -12.65
C PHE A 11 19.59 -1.10 -13.85
N ASP A 12 19.13 0.16 -13.79
CA ASP A 12 18.36 0.79 -14.87
C ASP A 12 19.13 0.74 -16.21
N GLY A 13 18.52 0.09 -17.21
CA GLY A 13 19.06 -0.08 -18.56
C GLY A 13 20.19 -1.11 -18.68
N SER A 14 20.52 -1.84 -17.61
CA SER A 14 21.62 -2.81 -17.60
C SER A 14 21.25 -4.14 -18.25
N ALA A 15 22.26 -4.93 -18.65
CA ALA A 15 22.04 -6.30 -19.12
C ALA A 15 21.42 -7.19 -18.03
N LEU A 16 21.84 -6.99 -16.77
CA LEU A 16 21.31 -7.72 -15.62
C LEU A 16 19.80 -7.45 -15.40
N GLU A 17 19.35 -6.21 -15.57
CA GLU A 17 17.91 -5.89 -15.48
C GLU A 17 17.11 -6.66 -16.53
N LYS A 18 17.61 -6.75 -17.78
CA LYS A 18 16.95 -7.53 -18.84
C LYS A 18 16.90 -9.02 -18.50
N GLU A 19 17.99 -9.58 -17.96
CA GLU A 19 18.04 -10.97 -17.53
C GLU A 19 17.05 -11.25 -16.39
N LEU A 20 16.96 -10.36 -15.40
CA LEU A 20 15.99 -10.47 -14.31
C LEU A 20 14.55 -10.44 -14.83
N PHE A 21 14.21 -9.54 -15.76
CA PHE A 21 12.89 -9.52 -16.38
C PHE A 21 12.59 -10.79 -17.17
N ASN A 22 13.58 -11.35 -17.89
CA ASN A 22 13.42 -12.62 -18.60
C ASN A 22 13.15 -13.80 -17.64
N LEU A 23 13.67 -13.74 -16.42
CA LEU A 23 13.39 -14.70 -15.35
C LEU A 23 12.07 -14.41 -14.61
N GLY A 24 11.28 -13.44 -15.07
CA GLY A 24 9.96 -13.13 -14.54
C GLY A 24 9.96 -12.18 -13.35
N ALA A 25 11.07 -11.47 -13.08
CA ALA A 25 11.10 -10.39 -12.11
C ALA A 25 10.12 -9.27 -12.48
N VAL A 26 9.69 -8.51 -11.48
CA VAL A 26 8.79 -7.36 -11.65
C VAL A 26 9.35 -6.15 -10.91
N THR A 27 9.07 -4.96 -11.44
CA THR A 27 9.47 -3.71 -10.79
C THR A 27 8.38 -3.26 -9.84
N VAL A 28 8.78 -2.98 -8.60
CA VAL A 28 7.91 -2.40 -7.58
C VAL A 28 8.29 -0.94 -7.41
N ILE A 29 7.31 -0.05 -7.52
CA ILE A 29 7.49 1.37 -7.26
C ILE A 29 6.69 1.73 -6.02
N VAL A 30 7.36 2.28 -5.00
CA VAL A 30 6.68 2.87 -3.85
C VAL A 30 6.19 4.26 -4.27
N PRO A 31 4.87 4.48 -4.48
CA PRO A 31 4.35 5.81 -4.78
C PRO A 31 4.66 6.78 -3.64
N VAL A 32 5.04 8.00 -4.01
CA VAL A 32 5.24 9.09 -3.04
C VAL A 32 3.90 9.71 -2.70
N LEU A 33 3.58 9.79 -1.41
CA LEU A 33 2.39 10.54 -0.96
C LEU A 33 2.60 12.03 -1.23
N SER A 34 1.58 12.67 -1.80
CA SER A 34 1.66 14.09 -2.16
C SER A 34 1.81 14.99 -0.93
N GLU A 35 2.57 16.07 -1.09
CA GLU A 35 2.78 17.03 0.01
C GLU A 35 1.48 17.68 0.48
N PHE A 36 0.55 17.89 -0.47
CA PHE A 36 -0.80 18.37 -0.22
C PHE A 36 -1.55 17.54 0.85
N VAL A 37 -1.45 16.20 0.78
CA VAL A 37 -2.09 15.30 1.73
C VAL A 37 -1.31 15.26 3.04
N LYS A 38 0.03 15.17 2.98
CA LYS A 38 0.88 15.14 4.18
C LYS A 38 0.63 16.34 5.09
N LEU A 39 0.56 17.54 4.54
CA LEU A 39 0.32 18.76 5.32
C LEU A 39 -1.06 18.76 6.00
N ARG A 40 -2.08 18.24 5.33
CA ARG A 40 -3.44 18.15 5.90
C ARG A 40 -3.54 17.09 6.98
N LEU A 41 -2.88 15.94 6.80
CA LEU A 41 -2.78 14.92 7.84
C LEU A 41 -2.03 15.46 9.06
N ALA A 42 -0.88 16.11 8.87
CA ALA A 42 -0.12 16.71 9.96
C ALA A 42 -0.93 17.77 10.73
N LYS A 43 -1.68 18.60 10.01
CA LYS A 43 -2.61 19.57 10.62
C LYS A 43 -3.69 18.85 11.45
N LEU A 44 -4.32 17.83 10.88
CA LEU A 44 -5.36 17.07 11.55
C LEU A 44 -4.83 16.35 12.81
N GLU A 45 -3.63 15.76 12.75
CA GLU A 45 -2.98 15.12 13.90
C GLU A 45 -2.64 16.13 15.00
N ALA A 46 -2.22 17.35 14.64
CA ALA A 46 -1.99 18.43 15.59
C ALA A 46 -3.30 18.88 16.27
N GLU A 47 -4.39 19.00 15.52
CA GLU A 47 -5.72 19.36 16.05
C GLU A 47 -6.28 18.29 16.98
N GLN A 48 -6.07 17.01 16.66
CA GLN A 48 -6.52 15.86 17.46
C GLN A 48 -5.55 15.49 18.58
N GLN A 49 -4.37 16.10 18.62
CA GLN A 49 -3.27 15.82 19.56
C GLN A 49 -2.86 14.34 19.61
N ARG A 50 -2.96 13.65 18.46
CA ARG A 50 -2.58 12.23 18.31
C ARG A 50 -2.29 11.89 16.86
N GLY A 51 -1.59 10.78 16.66
CA GLY A 51 -1.47 10.16 15.35
C GLY A 51 -2.82 9.63 14.84
N ILE A 52 -3.04 9.75 13.53
CA ILE A 52 -4.28 9.32 12.88
C ILE A 52 -3.95 8.29 11.80
N PRO A 53 -4.37 7.03 11.96
CA PRO A 53 -4.10 6.01 10.96
C PRO A 53 -4.91 6.29 9.69
N PHE A 54 -4.36 5.95 8.53
CA PHE A 54 -4.95 6.35 7.23
C PHE A 54 -6.34 5.78 6.98
N ASN A 55 -6.65 4.58 7.47
CA ASN A 55 -8.00 4.01 7.38
C ASN A 55 -9.03 4.83 8.18
N GLU A 56 -8.62 5.40 9.32
CA GLU A 56 -9.47 6.31 10.08
C GLU A 56 -9.60 7.66 9.36
N ALA A 57 -8.49 8.20 8.85
CA ALA A 57 -8.48 9.45 8.10
C ALA A 57 -9.39 9.43 6.86
N ILE A 58 -9.53 8.27 6.22
CA ILE A 58 -10.42 8.09 5.06
C ILE A 58 -11.86 7.79 5.49
N GLY A 59 -12.05 6.92 6.49
CA GLY A 59 -13.37 6.36 6.83
C GLY A 59 -14.16 7.11 7.90
N ASN A 60 -13.54 8.06 8.62
CA ASN A 60 -14.21 8.79 9.69
C ASN A 60 -14.58 10.20 9.24
N ASP A 61 -15.85 10.45 8.90
CA ASP A 61 -16.33 11.77 8.47
C ASP A 61 -16.22 12.84 9.57
N ALA A 62 -16.16 12.45 10.84
CA ALA A 62 -15.99 13.39 11.95
C ALA A 62 -14.57 13.97 12.03
N LEU A 63 -13.57 13.28 11.48
CA LEU A 63 -12.26 13.86 11.25
C LEU A 63 -12.41 14.84 10.09
N ALA A 64 -12.30 16.14 10.28
CA ALA A 64 -12.56 17.12 9.20
C ALA A 64 -11.46 17.17 8.11
N LEU A 65 -10.97 16.01 7.64
CA LEU A 65 -10.07 15.90 6.51
C LEU A 65 -10.81 16.26 5.22
N ASP A 66 -10.26 17.23 4.51
CA ASP A 66 -10.71 17.71 3.21
C ASP A 66 -10.96 16.56 2.21
N ILE A 67 -12.10 16.60 1.51
CA ILE A 67 -12.57 15.52 0.61
C ILE A 67 -11.56 15.22 -0.51
N MET A 68 -10.89 16.24 -1.03
CA MET A 68 -9.84 16.07 -2.04
C MET A 68 -8.64 15.34 -1.46
N ALA A 69 -8.25 15.65 -0.23
CA ALA A 69 -7.15 14.98 0.44
C ALA A 69 -7.48 13.53 0.78
N ARG A 70 -8.73 13.23 1.14
CA ARG A 70 -9.21 11.86 1.31
C ARG A 70 -9.11 11.07 0.01
N GLY A 71 -9.60 11.63 -1.10
CA GLY A 71 -9.53 10.97 -2.41
C GLY A 71 -8.09 10.66 -2.82
N VAL A 72 -7.18 11.64 -2.70
CA VAL A 72 -5.76 11.43 -3.03
C VAL A 72 -5.10 10.41 -2.09
N LEU A 73 -5.44 10.39 -0.81
CA LEU A 73 -4.93 9.40 0.14
C LEU A 73 -5.43 7.99 -0.18
N GLN A 74 -6.71 7.86 -0.57
CA GLN A 74 -7.32 6.59 -0.97
C GLN A 74 -6.68 6.04 -2.25
N ASP A 75 -6.49 6.87 -3.27
CA ASP A 75 -5.83 6.47 -4.52
C ASP A 75 -4.37 6.07 -4.29
N TRP A 76 -3.68 6.79 -3.41
CA TRP A 76 -2.31 6.45 -3.01
C TRP A 76 -2.24 5.08 -2.32
N LEU A 77 -3.16 4.79 -1.39
CA LEU A 77 -3.24 3.47 -0.74
C LEU A 77 -3.59 2.36 -1.73
N ALA A 78 -4.54 2.58 -2.64
CA ALA A 78 -4.90 1.62 -3.67
C ALA A 78 -3.68 1.29 -4.56
N THR A 79 -2.90 2.32 -4.93
CA THR A 79 -1.66 2.14 -5.69
C THR A 79 -0.65 1.31 -4.90
N MET A 80 -0.41 1.64 -3.63
CA MET A 80 0.48 0.85 -2.75
C MET A 80 0.06 -0.62 -2.66
N PHE A 81 -1.23 -0.90 -2.41
CA PHE A 81 -1.73 -2.27 -2.27
C PHE A 81 -1.68 -3.07 -3.56
N SER A 82 -1.99 -2.46 -4.70
CA SER A 82 -1.86 -3.13 -6.00
C SER A 82 -0.42 -3.60 -6.29
N GLN A 83 0.59 -2.87 -5.79
CA GLN A 83 2.00 -3.26 -5.93
C GLN A 83 2.34 -4.44 -5.01
N TYR A 84 1.79 -4.50 -3.79
CA TYR A 84 1.94 -5.66 -2.92
C TYR A 84 1.29 -6.91 -3.48
N ASP A 85 0.13 -6.79 -4.12
CA ASP A 85 -0.54 -7.91 -4.77
C ASP A 85 0.32 -8.50 -5.90
N GLN A 86 1.03 -7.66 -6.66
CA GLN A 86 1.97 -8.11 -7.70
C GLN A 86 3.15 -8.89 -7.10
N ILE A 87 3.65 -8.50 -5.93
CA ILE A 87 4.70 -9.23 -5.21
C ILE A 87 4.15 -10.56 -4.70
N ALA A 88 2.99 -10.55 -4.04
CA ALA A 88 2.37 -11.74 -3.48
C ALA A 88 2.13 -12.81 -4.56
N ALA A 89 1.71 -12.39 -5.76
CA ALA A 89 1.52 -13.28 -6.92
C ALA A 89 2.82 -13.99 -7.36
N LYS A 90 4.01 -13.47 -7.03
CA LYS A 90 5.31 -14.08 -7.35
C LYS A 90 5.85 -14.98 -6.25
N LEU A 91 5.41 -14.78 -5.01
CA LEU A 91 5.86 -15.54 -3.85
C LEU A 91 4.99 -16.78 -3.59
N LEU A 92 3.75 -16.79 -4.06
CA LEU A 92 2.85 -17.92 -3.92
C LEU A 92 3.17 -19.00 -4.97
N PRO A 93 3.29 -20.29 -4.57
CA PRO A 93 3.28 -21.39 -5.51
C PRO A 93 2.04 -21.30 -6.41
N ALA A 94 2.20 -21.55 -7.72
CA ALA A 94 1.12 -21.37 -8.71
C ALA A 94 -0.18 -22.12 -8.36
N VAL A 95 -0.07 -23.25 -7.65
CA VAL A 95 -1.20 -24.07 -7.17
C VAL A 95 -1.99 -23.36 -6.06
N GLU A 96 -1.32 -22.62 -5.18
CA GLU A 96 -1.95 -21.90 -4.07
C GLU A 96 -2.51 -20.54 -4.54
N ALA A 97 -1.85 -19.88 -5.51
CA ALA A 97 -2.33 -18.65 -6.12
C ALA A 97 -3.68 -18.83 -6.83
N ALA A 98 -3.91 -19.98 -7.48
CA ALA A 98 -5.16 -20.30 -8.16
C ALA A 98 -6.37 -20.45 -7.20
N ALA A 99 -6.13 -20.70 -5.91
CA ALA A 99 -7.18 -20.81 -4.90
C ALA A 99 -7.60 -19.44 -4.31
N ILE A 100 -6.81 -18.39 -4.54
CA ILE A 100 -7.12 -17.04 -4.06
C ILE A 100 -8.16 -16.42 -4.99
N LYS A 101 -9.42 -16.43 -4.56
CA LYS A 101 -10.44 -15.58 -5.17
C LYS A 101 -10.08 -14.12 -4.88
N PRO A 102 -10.04 -13.23 -5.89
CA PRO A 102 -9.84 -11.80 -5.64
C PRO A 102 -10.89 -11.36 -4.63
N LYS A 103 -10.42 -10.94 -3.46
CA LYS A 103 -11.31 -10.55 -2.37
C LYS A 103 -11.95 -9.24 -2.81
N ILE A 104 -13.25 -9.28 -3.05
CA ILE A 104 -14.08 -8.10 -3.22
C ILE A 104 -13.76 -7.21 -2.00
N VAL A 105 -13.19 -6.04 -2.27
CA VAL A 105 -12.80 -5.08 -1.24
C VAL A 105 -14.08 -4.75 -0.46
N PRO A 106 -14.14 -4.96 0.87
CA PRO A 106 -15.28 -4.48 1.64
C PRO A 106 -15.37 -2.96 1.47
N PRO A 107 -16.57 -2.37 1.49
CA PRO A 107 -16.71 -0.92 1.47
C PRO A 107 -15.86 -0.32 2.60
N ILE A 108 -14.97 0.60 2.22
CA ILE A 108 -14.11 1.33 3.15
C ILE A 108 -15.05 2.09 4.09
N GLY A 109 -15.05 1.73 5.38
CA GLY A 109 -15.91 2.38 6.38
C GLY A 109 -16.37 1.46 7.52
N GLU A 110 -16.37 0.14 7.34
CA GLU A 110 -16.70 -0.76 8.44
C GLU A 110 -15.46 -1.06 9.30
N PRO A 111 -15.47 -0.75 10.61
CA PRO A 111 -14.37 -1.08 11.48
C PRO A 111 -14.26 -2.61 11.55
N ALA A 112 -13.09 -3.14 11.20
CA ALA A 112 -12.79 -4.55 11.45
C ALA A 112 -12.84 -4.77 12.97
N THR A 113 -13.91 -5.41 13.46
CA THR A 113 -13.97 -5.91 14.83
C THR A 113 -13.00 -7.08 14.95
N ALA A 114 -11.71 -6.76 15.07
CA ALA A 114 -10.70 -7.72 15.48
C ALA A 114 -10.98 -8.05 16.95
N LYS A 115 -11.76 -9.12 17.20
CA LYS A 115 -11.80 -9.76 18.51
C LYS A 115 -10.43 -10.37 18.76
N ARG A 116 -9.60 -9.64 19.49
CA ARG A 116 -8.30 -10.08 20.00
C ARG A 116 -8.51 -11.39 20.78
N GLY A 117 -7.88 -12.48 20.33
CA GLY A 117 -7.81 -13.75 21.08
C GLY A 117 -8.47 -15.00 20.48
N ALA A 118 -8.78 -15.05 19.18
CA ALA A 118 -9.24 -16.30 18.56
C ALA A 118 -8.09 -17.33 18.49
N LYS A 119 -8.16 -18.38 19.31
CA LYS A 119 -7.24 -19.52 19.29
C LYS A 119 -7.39 -20.29 17.98
N ALA A 120 -6.34 -20.36 17.17
CA ALA A 120 -6.26 -21.26 16.04
C ALA A 120 -5.82 -22.64 16.54
N ASN A 121 -6.73 -23.61 16.57
CA ASN A 121 -6.36 -25.01 16.74
C ASN A 121 -5.88 -25.55 15.39
N LEU A 122 -4.57 -25.78 15.27
CA LEU A 122 -3.99 -26.58 14.19
C LEU A 122 -4.22 -28.04 14.53
N VAL A 123 -5.02 -28.73 13.73
CA VAL A 123 -5.13 -30.19 13.79
C VAL A 123 -4.17 -30.76 12.75
N SER A 124 -3.25 -31.60 13.24
CA SER A 124 -2.25 -32.38 12.50
C SER A 124 -2.86 -33.47 11.63
#